data_AF-A0A7Y6IF70-F1
#
_entry.id   AF-A0A7Y6IF70-F1
#
_cell.length_a   1.000
_cell.length_b   1.000
_cell.length_c   1.000
_cell.angle_alpha   90.00
_cell.angle_beta   90.00
_cell.angle_gamma   90.00
#
_symmetry.space_group_name_H-M   'P 1'
#
loop_
_entity.id
_entity.type
_entity.pdbx_description
1 polymer ?
#
loop_
_entity_poly.entity_id
_entity_poly.type
_entity_poly.pdbx_seq_one_letter_code
_entity_poly.pdbx_strand_id
1 'polypeptide(L)'
;MKLLVVVPATLALVVTMGGSAGAAADRQAARFPRSISLPDGFQPEGIAIGPGPYAYVGSMADGSIYRADLRTGRGGILSRGPGTPALGMTVDSGGRLFVAGGTGGDLRVLDVRSGEALATYRLTTGPAFVNDLTLTRGAAWITDSTNPVLYKLPLRGGRLPAAAQRIKLTGDMVYRKGFNANGITPTPDGRGLLVVQSNTGGLFRVSPSGRTRRVDLHGESLKEGDGLLLRGRTLYAVQNRLNTVTVLRLNEAGTDGRVTRRVTDPRFDVPATMAAFRDRLYLPNARFDTTPTATTPYTAVAIRRP
;
A
#
# COMPACT_ATOMS: atom_id res chain seq x y z
N MET A 1 25.67 -75.68 -50.30
CA MET A 1 24.93 -75.58 -49.02
C MET A 1 25.58 -74.51 -48.15
N LYS A 2 24.98 -73.32 -48.07
CA LYS A 2 24.82 -72.45 -46.89
C LYS A 2 24.23 -71.12 -47.37
N LEU A 3 22.99 -70.87 -46.96
CA LEU A 3 22.18 -69.69 -47.24
C LEU A 3 22.88 -68.43 -46.69
N LEU A 4 22.85 -67.31 -47.42
CA LEU A 4 22.97 -65.98 -46.84
C LEU A 4 21.58 -65.32 -46.87
N VAL A 5 21.04 -65.10 -45.67
CA VAL A 5 19.77 -64.45 -45.40
C VAL A 5 19.97 -62.93 -45.49
N VAL A 6 19.19 -62.27 -46.35
CA VAL A 6 19.08 -60.81 -46.39
C VAL A 6 18.04 -60.39 -45.35
N VAL A 7 18.46 -59.65 -44.33
CA VAL A 7 17.57 -59.04 -43.33
C VAL A 7 17.27 -57.60 -43.76
N PRO A 8 16.00 -57.17 -43.83
CA PRO A 8 15.68 -55.77 -44.13
C PRO A 8 15.90 -54.91 -42.87
N ALA A 9 16.55 -53.75 -43.05
CA ALA A 9 16.73 -52.76 -42.00
C ALA A 9 15.47 -51.90 -41.87
N THR A 10 14.74 -52.06 -40.76
CA THR A 10 13.61 -51.18 -40.39
C THR A 10 14.16 -49.93 -39.69
N LEU A 11 14.03 -48.76 -40.32
CA LEU A 11 14.29 -47.47 -39.66
C LEU A 11 13.12 -47.13 -38.73
N ALA A 12 13.33 -47.20 -37.42
CA ALA A 12 12.39 -46.70 -36.42
C ALA A 12 12.66 -45.20 -36.19
N LEU A 13 11.75 -44.34 -36.66
CA LEU A 13 11.78 -42.91 -36.37
C LEU A 13 11.22 -42.69 -34.95
N VAL A 14 12.10 -42.46 -33.98
CA VAL A 14 11.70 -42.06 -32.62
C VAL A 14 11.35 -40.57 -32.65
N VAL A 15 10.05 -40.27 -32.73
CA VAL A 15 9.55 -38.91 -32.48
C VAL A 15 9.54 -38.69 -30.97
N THR A 16 10.58 -38.04 -30.45
CA THR A 16 10.57 -37.54 -29.07
C THR A 16 9.57 -36.37 -28.98
N MET A 17 8.33 -36.65 -28.55
CA MET A 17 7.42 -35.61 -28.06
C MET A 17 7.93 -35.08 -26.71
N GLY A 18 8.92 -34.20 -26.77
CA GLY A 18 9.39 -33.41 -25.63
C GLY A 18 8.35 -32.36 -25.26
N GLY A 19 7.28 -32.80 -24.60
CA GLY A 19 6.19 -31.94 -24.12
C GLY A 19 6.65 -30.97 -23.03
N SER A 20 6.84 -29.71 -23.43
CA SER A 20 6.09 -28.53 -22.94
C SER A 20 5.82 -28.32 -21.43
N ALA A 21 6.55 -28.95 -20.51
CA ALA A 21 6.40 -28.67 -19.07
C ALA A 21 6.93 -27.27 -18.69
N GLY A 22 8.03 -26.82 -19.33
CA GLY A 22 8.61 -25.49 -19.07
C GLY A 22 7.78 -24.33 -19.64
N ALA A 23 7.21 -24.50 -20.84
CA ALA A 23 6.39 -23.48 -21.50
C ALA A 23 5.03 -23.27 -20.81
N ALA A 24 4.48 -24.29 -20.15
CA ALA A 24 3.26 -24.17 -19.36
C ALA A 24 3.50 -23.42 -18.03
N ALA A 25 4.65 -23.61 -17.40
CA ALA A 25 5.04 -22.88 -16.19
C ALA A 25 5.32 -21.39 -16.49
N ASP A 26 5.98 -21.08 -17.61
CA ASP A 26 6.22 -19.69 -18.05
C ASP A 26 4.94 -18.98 -18.51
N ARG A 27 4.00 -19.68 -19.16
CA ARG A 27 2.66 -19.14 -19.47
C ARG A 27 1.82 -18.87 -18.22
N GLN A 28 2.09 -19.55 -17.10
CA GLN A 28 1.37 -19.35 -15.85
C GLN A 28 1.94 -18.17 -15.03
N ALA A 29 3.21 -17.81 -15.25
CA ALA A 29 3.85 -16.61 -14.73
C ALA A 29 3.40 -15.30 -15.43
N ALA A 30 2.67 -15.40 -16.55
CA ALA A 30 2.03 -14.29 -17.25
C ALA A 30 0.69 -13.81 -16.61
N ARG A 31 0.47 -14.03 -15.30
CA ARG A 31 -0.90 -13.94 -14.71
C ARG A 31 -1.33 -12.59 -14.11
N PHE A 32 -0.44 -11.61 -13.93
CA PHE A 32 -0.78 -10.26 -13.46
C PHE A 32 0.18 -9.22 -14.06
N PRO A 33 -0.29 -8.06 -14.57
CA PRO A 33 0.58 -7.01 -15.07
C PRO A 33 1.55 -6.53 -14.00
N ARG A 34 2.76 -6.16 -14.43
CA ARG A 34 3.79 -5.62 -13.54
C ARG A 34 3.74 -4.10 -13.46
N SER A 35 2.93 -3.46 -14.29
CA SER A 35 2.66 -2.02 -14.30
C SER A 35 1.20 -1.82 -14.71
N ILE A 36 0.56 -0.82 -14.12
CA ILE A 36 -0.81 -0.38 -14.37
C ILE A 36 -0.71 1.10 -14.74
N SER A 37 -1.11 1.46 -15.96
CA SER A 37 -1.23 2.86 -16.34
C SER A 37 -2.39 3.50 -15.59
N LEU A 38 -2.15 4.69 -15.05
CA LEU A 38 -3.15 5.51 -14.38
C LEU A 38 -3.48 6.71 -15.27
N PRO A 39 -4.59 7.42 -15.03
CA PRO A 39 -4.93 8.59 -15.82
C PRO A 39 -3.81 9.64 -15.79
N ASP A 40 -3.67 10.40 -16.86
CA ASP A 40 -2.70 11.51 -16.90
C ASP A 40 -3.09 12.60 -15.90
N GLY A 41 -2.11 13.25 -15.30
CA GLY A 41 -2.31 14.26 -14.27
C GLY A 41 -2.83 13.73 -12.92
N PHE A 42 -3.05 12.43 -12.78
CA PHE A 42 -3.74 11.82 -11.63
C PHE A 42 -2.99 11.94 -10.31
N GLN A 43 -1.65 12.05 -10.32
CA GLN A 43 -0.83 12.21 -9.11
C GLN A 43 -1.18 11.18 -8.02
N PRO A 44 -0.95 9.88 -8.29
CA PRO A 44 -1.39 8.81 -7.40
C PRO A 44 -0.58 8.79 -6.11
N GLU A 45 -1.22 8.51 -4.98
CA GLU A 45 -0.51 8.40 -3.69
C GLU A 45 -0.93 7.14 -2.94
N GLY A 46 -2.20 7.04 -2.57
CA GLY A 46 -2.72 5.90 -1.81
C GLY A 46 -3.12 4.74 -2.71
N ILE A 47 -2.92 3.52 -2.22
CA ILE A 47 -3.46 2.30 -2.84
C ILE A 47 -4.07 1.36 -1.79
N ALA A 48 -5.24 0.82 -2.08
CA ALA A 48 -5.85 -0.28 -1.33
C ALA A 48 -6.23 -1.44 -2.24
N ILE A 49 -6.21 -2.67 -1.71
CA ILE A 49 -6.79 -3.84 -2.36
C ILE A 49 -8.14 -4.13 -1.71
N GLY A 50 -9.20 -4.15 -2.51
CA GLY A 50 -10.55 -4.50 -2.04
C GLY A 50 -10.95 -5.95 -2.36
N PRO A 51 -12.24 -6.29 -2.19
CA PRO A 51 -12.76 -7.61 -2.53
C PRO A 51 -12.49 -7.98 -3.99
N GLY A 52 -12.12 -9.24 -4.25
CA GLY A 52 -11.75 -9.70 -5.59
C GLY A 52 -10.34 -9.24 -6.00
N PRO A 53 -10.04 -9.15 -7.31
CA PRO A 53 -8.73 -8.72 -7.81
C PRO A 53 -8.67 -7.20 -8.04
N TYR A 54 -9.33 -6.37 -7.22
CA TYR A 54 -9.42 -4.93 -7.50
C TYR A 54 -8.49 -4.11 -6.60
N ALA A 55 -7.73 -3.21 -7.23
CA ALA A 55 -7.01 -2.14 -6.56
C ALA A 55 -7.77 -0.82 -6.71
N TYR A 56 -7.68 0.01 -5.68
CA TYR A 56 -8.22 1.36 -5.61
C TYR A 56 -7.04 2.30 -5.43
N VAL A 57 -6.92 3.32 -6.27
CA VAL A 57 -5.81 4.28 -6.24
C VAL A 57 -6.38 5.69 -6.11
N GLY A 58 -5.82 6.49 -5.23
CA GLY A 58 -6.27 7.86 -4.94
C GLY A 58 -5.46 8.90 -5.67
N SER A 59 -6.15 9.93 -6.18
CA SER A 59 -5.55 11.11 -6.78
C SER A 59 -5.32 12.19 -5.74
N MET A 60 -4.08 12.67 -5.61
CA MET A 60 -3.79 13.88 -4.84
C MET A 60 -4.35 15.14 -5.50
N ALA A 61 -4.54 15.12 -6.83
CA ALA A 61 -4.90 16.29 -7.60
C ALA A 61 -6.32 16.79 -7.27
N ASP A 62 -7.27 15.86 -7.14
CA ASP A 62 -8.69 16.18 -7.02
C ASP A 62 -9.47 15.25 -6.08
N GLY A 63 -8.84 14.20 -5.57
CA GLY A 63 -9.47 13.20 -4.70
C GLY A 63 -10.24 12.11 -5.42
N SER A 64 -10.14 12.02 -6.75
CA SER A 64 -10.76 10.96 -7.53
C SER A 64 -10.16 9.59 -7.17
N ILE A 65 -10.99 8.55 -7.25
CA ILE A 65 -10.60 7.16 -7.00
C ILE A 65 -10.64 6.40 -8.31
N TYR A 66 -9.50 5.83 -8.70
CA TYR A 66 -9.38 4.91 -9.83
C TYR A 66 -9.48 3.47 -9.34
N ARG A 67 -10.30 2.64 -9.99
CA ARG A 67 -10.39 1.21 -9.72
C ARG A 67 -9.76 0.42 -10.86
N ALA A 68 -8.73 -0.36 -10.53
CA ALA A 68 -8.00 -1.22 -11.47
C ALA A 68 -8.33 -2.70 -11.22
N ASP A 69 -8.58 -3.46 -12.29
CA ASP A 69 -8.54 -4.92 -12.25
C ASP A 69 -7.09 -5.40 -12.32
N LEU A 70 -6.61 -5.98 -11.23
CA LEU A 70 -5.23 -6.45 -11.13
C LEU A 70 -4.89 -7.54 -12.13
N ARG A 71 -5.86 -8.33 -12.63
CA ARG A 71 -5.62 -9.40 -13.61
C ARG A 71 -5.29 -8.84 -14.98
N THR A 72 -5.92 -7.73 -15.36
CA THR A 72 -5.81 -7.16 -16.71
C THR A 72 -5.01 -5.87 -16.76
N GLY A 73 -4.87 -5.18 -15.62
CA GLY A 73 -4.25 -3.85 -15.51
C GLY A 73 -5.15 -2.73 -16.06
N ARG A 74 -6.38 -3.04 -16.47
CA ARG A 74 -7.36 -2.07 -16.96
C ARG A 74 -8.22 -1.59 -15.80
N GLY A 75 -8.76 -0.38 -15.93
CA GLY A 75 -9.60 0.21 -14.91
C GLY A 75 -10.28 1.48 -15.40
N GLY A 76 -10.89 2.19 -14.46
CA GLY A 76 -11.56 3.46 -14.71
C GLY A 76 -11.79 4.23 -13.42
N ILE A 77 -12.23 5.48 -13.55
CA ILE A 77 -12.62 6.29 -12.41
C ILE A 77 -13.88 5.68 -11.79
N LEU A 78 -13.76 5.26 -10.54
CA LEU A 78 -14.87 4.76 -9.73
C LEU A 78 -15.66 5.91 -9.11
N SER A 79 -14.95 6.92 -8.60
CA SER A 79 -15.55 8.04 -7.89
C SER A 79 -14.78 9.31 -8.22
N ARG A 80 -15.50 10.38 -8.55
CA ARG A 80 -14.92 11.71 -8.74
C ARG A 80 -14.71 12.35 -7.37
N GLY A 81 -13.54 12.95 -7.19
CA GLY A 81 -13.19 13.57 -5.92
C GLY A 81 -13.86 14.91 -5.67
N PRO A 82 -13.84 15.40 -4.43
CA PRO A 82 -14.45 16.67 -4.05
C PRO A 82 -13.56 17.90 -4.35
N GLY A 83 -12.42 17.72 -5.02
CA GLY A 83 -11.42 18.77 -5.23
C GLY A 83 -10.38 18.88 -4.12
N THR A 84 -10.36 17.93 -3.18
CA THR A 84 -9.30 17.78 -2.16
C THR A 84 -8.63 16.41 -2.30
N PRO A 85 -7.38 16.22 -1.83
CA PRO A 85 -6.62 14.99 -2.07
C PRO A 85 -7.31 13.69 -1.63
N ALA A 86 -6.97 12.59 -2.30
CA ALA A 86 -7.19 11.21 -1.84
C ALA A 86 -5.82 10.57 -1.63
N LEU A 87 -5.43 10.47 -0.35
CA LEU A 87 -4.13 9.93 0.06
C LEU A 87 -4.27 8.47 0.49
N GLY A 88 -3.64 8.08 1.59
CA GLY A 88 -3.71 6.76 2.17
C GLY A 88 -5.14 6.26 2.28
N MET A 89 -5.30 4.95 2.08
CA MET A 89 -6.61 4.33 1.98
C MET A 89 -6.60 2.85 2.35
N THR A 90 -7.76 2.37 2.78
CA THR A 90 -7.94 0.96 3.15
C THR A 90 -9.37 0.52 2.94
N VAL A 91 -9.56 -0.76 2.61
CA VAL A 91 -10.88 -1.36 2.39
C VAL A 91 -11.19 -2.31 3.53
N ASP A 92 -12.38 -2.19 4.11
CA ASP A 92 -12.85 -3.15 5.10
C ASP A 92 -13.54 -4.37 4.47
N SER A 93 -13.88 -5.35 5.30
CA SER A 93 -14.57 -6.57 4.85
C SER A 93 -15.99 -6.34 4.33
N GLY A 94 -16.59 -5.18 4.64
CA GLY A 94 -17.91 -4.78 4.15
C GLY A 94 -17.87 -4.14 2.76
N GLY A 95 -16.68 -3.91 2.19
CA GLY A 95 -16.53 -3.21 0.93
C GLY A 95 -16.62 -1.69 1.07
N ARG A 96 -16.27 -1.14 2.24
CA ARG A 96 -16.13 0.30 2.42
C ARG A 96 -14.68 0.72 2.26
N LEU A 97 -14.42 1.68 1.37
CA LEU A 97 -13.11 2.31 1.18
C LEU A 97 -13.02 3.56 2.05
N PHE A 98 -12.09 3.56 2.99
CA PHE A 98 -11.76 4.71 3.82
C PHE A 98 -10.60 5.46 3.17
N VAL A 99 -10.72 6.78 2.99
CA VAL A 99 -9.79 7.62 2.22
C VAL A 99 -9.40 8.86 3.02
N ALA A 100 -8.12 9.02 3.31
CA ALA A 100 -7.56 10.21 3.94
C ALA A 100 -7.56 11.40 2.97
N GLY A 101 -8.02 12.56 3.44
CA GLY A 101 -8.27 13.75 2.62
C GLY A 101 -7.10 14.70 2.43
N GLY A 102 -5.91 14.39 2.97
CA GLY A 102 -4.74 15.27 2.92
C GLY A 102 -5.02 16.65 3.51
N THR A 103 -4.81 17.68 2.70
CA THR A 103 -5.05 19.08 3.04
C THR A 103 -6.54 19.43 3.17
N GLY A 104 -7.45 18.56 2.70
CA GLY A 104 -8.90 18.71 2.91
C GLY A 104 -9.31 18.55 4.39
N GLY A 105 -8.47 17.94 5.23
CA GLY A 105 -8.72 17.81 6.66
C GLY A 105 -9.86 16.85 6.99
N ASP A 106 -10.21 15.94 6.09
CA ASP A 106 -11.32 15.01 6.21
C ASP A 106 -10.93 13.54 5.99
N LEU A 107 -11.87 12.66 6.32
CA LEU A 107 -11.86 11.24 6.00
C LEU A 107 -13.15 10.92 5.26
N ARG A 108 -13.04 10.40 4.04
CA ARG A 108 -14.19 9.93 3.25
C ARG A 108 -14.35 8.43 3.38
N VAL A 109 -15.59 7.96 3.33
CA VAL A 109 -15.93 6.54 3.26
C VAL A 109 -16.78 6.32 2.03
N LEU A 110 -16.34 5.47 1.12
CA LEU A 110 -17.00 5.20 -0.15
C LEU A 110 -17.42 3.73 -0.25
N ASP A 111 -18.49 3.42 -0.97
CA ASP A 111 -18.80 2.05 -1.39
C ASP A 111 -17.88 1.63 -2.54
N VAL A 112 -17.20 0.49 -2.42
CA VAL A 112 -16.21 0.05 -3.42
C VAL A 112 -16.82 -0.51 -4.71
N ARG A 113 -18.14 -0.73 -4.75
CA ARG A 113 -18.88 -1.23 -5.91
C ARG A 113 -19.47 -0.08 -6.71
N SER A 114 -20.17 0.84 -6.05
CA SER A 114 -20.82 1.99 -6.72
C SER A 114 -19.94 3.23 -6.80
N GLY A 115 -18.96 3.38 -5.90
CA GLY A 115 -18.17 4.61 -5.78
C GLY A 115 -18.87 5.74 -5.02
N GLU A 116 -20.08 5.50 -4.52
CA GLU A 116 -20.86 6.50 -3.78
C GLU A 116 -20.26 6.79 -2.40
N ALA A 117 -20.36 8.05 -1.99
CA ALA A 117 -19.96 8.45 -0.65
C ALA A 117 -20.98 7.97 0.39
N LEU A 118 -20.52 7.15 1.32
CA LEU A 118 -21.29 6.65 2.46
C LEU A 118 -21.21 7.61 3.65
N ALA A 119 -20.07 8.28 3.83
CA ALA A 119 -19.87 9.29 4.87
C ALA A 119 -18.66 10.17 4.57
N THR A 120 -18.66 11.38 5.12
CA THR A 120 -17.50 12.26 5.19
C THR A 120 -17.34 12.78 6.62
N TYR A 121 -16.17 12.61 7.19
CA TYR A 121 -15.82 13.07 8.53
C TYR A 121 -14.88 14.25 8.44
N ARG A 122 -15.31 15.43 8.87
CA ARG A 122 -14.39 16.56 9.07
C ARG A 122 -13.54 16.30 10.31
N LEU A 123 -12.23 16.12 10.13
CA LEU A 123 -11.29 15.81 11.20
C LEU A 123 -10.65 17.08 11.79
N THR A 124 -10.49 18.11 10.96
CA THR A 124 -9.97 19.42 11.35
C THR A 124 -10.42 20.49 10.36
N THR A 125 -10.55 21.73 10.84
CA THR A 125 -10.81 22.91 10.01
C THR A 125 -9.57 23.79 9.84
N GLY A 126 -8.51 23.54 10.64
CA GLY A 126 -7.23 24.22 10.51
C GLY A 126 -6.26 23.50 9.56
N PRO A 127 -5.08 24.09 9.28
CA PRO A 127 -4.05 23.47 8.46
C PRO A 127 -3.69 22.06 8.95
N ALA A 128 -3.68 21.09 8.05
CA ALA A 128 -3.41 19.69 8.35
C ALA A 128 -2.92 18.94 7.11
N PHE A 129 -2.35 17.76 7.35
CA PHE A 129 -2.09 16.80 6.29
C PHE A 129 -2.52 15.42 6.78
N VAL A 130 -3.83 15.13 6.61
CA VAL A 130 -4.42 13.84 6.97
C VAL A 130 -3.94 12.79 5.97
N ASN A 131 -3.05 11.90 6.38
CA ASN A 131 -2.18 11.22 5.42
C ASN A 131 -2.50 9.74 5.19
N ASP A 132 -2.21 8.88 6.18
CA ASP A 132 -2.41 7.44 6.03
C ASP A 132 -3.36 6.90 7.11
N LEU A 133 -3.89 5.70 6.88
CA LEU A 133 -4.77 5.05 7.83
C LEU A 133 -4.69 3.52 7.81
N THR A 134 -5.07 2.95 8.94
CA THR A 134 -5.18 1.50 9.09
C THR A 134 -6.44 1.10 9.85
N LEU A 135 -6.90 -0.12 9.60
CA LEU A 135 -8.00 -0.74 10.34
C LEU A 135 -7.47 -1.64 11.44
N THR A 136 -8.06 -1.51 12.62
CA THR A 136 -7.94 -2.44 13.74
C THR A 136 -9.31 -3.08 14.00
N ARG A 137 -9.39 -4.08 14.89
CA ARG A 137 -10.65 -4.80 15.19
C ARG A 137 -11.84 -3.91 15.53
N GLY A 138 -11.62 -2.71 16.05
CA GLY A 138 -12.72 -1.81 16.47
C GLY A 138 -12.59 -0.35 16.05
N ALA A 139 -11.62 -0.01 15.19
CA ALA A 139 -11.44 1.36 14.76
C ALA A 139 -10.61 1.48 13.48
N ALA A 140 -10.87 2.53 12.70
CA ALA A 140 -9.89 3.09 11.79
C ALA A 140 -9.03 4.12 12.55
N TRP A 141 -7.72 4.12 12.30
CA TRP A 141 -6.76 5.05 12.86
C TRP A 141 -6.09 5.80 11.73
N ILE A 142 -6.02 7.12 11.83
CA ILE A 142 -5.60 8.01 10.75
C ILE A 142 -4.51 8.93 11.29
N THR A 143 -3.43 9.10 10.53
CA THR A 143 -2.33 10.02 10.88
C THR A 143 -2.61 11.43 10.38
N ASP A 144 -2.05 12.40 11.10
CA ASP A 144 -1.83 13.75 10.59
C ASP A 144 -0.33 14.02 10.58
N SER A 145 0.24 14.21 9.39
CA SER A 145 1.68 14.34 9.23
C SER A 145 2.23 15.71 9.67
N THR A 146 1.37 16.69 9.94
CA THR A 146 1.79 18.04 10.34
C THR A 146 1.26 18.45 11.73
N ASN A 147 0.23 17.78 12.25
CA ASN A 147 -0.24 17.96 13.63
C ASN A 147 0.02 16.72 14.51
N PRO A 148 0.45 16.87 15.78
CA PRO A 148 0.81 15.74 16.66
C PRO A 148 -0.42 15.02 17.23
N VAL A 149 -1.21 14.42 16.35
CA VAL A 149 -2.43 13.68 16.67
C VAL A 149 -2.61 12.46 15.79
N LEU A 150 -3.35 11.47 16.30
CA LEU A 150 -4.05 10.49 15.49
C LEU A 150 -5.54 10.80 15.56
N TYR A 151 -6.27 10.51 14.48
CA TYR A 151 -7.71 10.41 14.52
C TYR A 151 -8.14 8.97 14.66
N LYS A 152 -9.20 8.72 15.42
CA LYS A 152 -9.76 7.40 15.64
C LYS A 152 -11.24 7.41 15.28
N LEU A 153 -11.61 6.61 14.30
CA LEU A 153 -13.01 6.37 13.95
C LEU A 153 -13.45 5.03 14.55
N PRO A 154 -14.26 5.00 15.62
CA PRO A 154 -14.70 3.75 16.23
C PRO A 154 -15.67 2.98 15.33
N LEU A 155 -15.30 1.78 14.91
CA LEU A 155 -16.08 0.91 14.03
C LEU A 155 -16.70 -0.22 14.87
N ARG A 156 -17.85 0.04 15.50
CA ARG A 156 -18.58 -0.94 16.32
C ARG A 156 -19.85 -1.41 15.61
N GLY A 157 -20.11 -2.72 15.63
CA GLY A 157 -21.35 -3.30 15.10
C GLY A 157 -21.55 -3.09 13.60
N GLY A 158 -20.48 -2.98 12.81
CA GLY A 158 -20.55 -2.79 11.36
C GLY A 158 -21.00 -1.40 10.91
N ARG A 159 -21.41 -0.51 11.83
CA ARG A 159 -21.94 0.82 11.50
C ARG A 159 -20.84 1.89 11.52
N LEU A 160 -21.02 2.89 10.67
CA LEU A 160 -20.23 4.11 10.67
C LEU A 160 -20.66 4.99 11.86
N PRO A 161 -19.75 5.50 12.70
CA PRO A 161 -20.10 6.35 13.84
C PRO A 161 -20.44 7.78 13.38
N ALA A 162 -20.95 8.61 14.28
CA ALA A 162 -21.27 10.01 13.98
C ALA A 162 -20.02 10.91 13.85
N ALA A 163 -18.94 10.61 14.60
CA ALA A 163 -17.75 11.44 14.63
C ALA A 163 -16.47 10.62 14.88
N ALA A 164 -15.35 11.16 14.41
CA ALA A 164 -14.01 10.69 14.78
C ALA A 164 -13.56 11.33 16.09
N GLN A 165 -12.64 10.67 16.79
CA GLN A 165 -12.00 11.15 18.02
C GLN A 165 -10.59 11.63 17.71
N ARG A 166 -10.21 12.79 18.25
CA ARG A 166 -8.83 13.32 18.15
C ARG A 166 -8.01 12.83 19.34
N ILE A 167 -6.91 12.13 19.07
CA ILE A 167 -6.03 11.52 20.06
C ILE A 167 -4.66 12.20 20.00
N LYS A 168 -4.27 12.93 21.05
CA LYS A 168 -2.98 13.62 21.10
C LYS A 168 -1.82 12.62 21.16
N LEU A 169 -0.82 12.82 20.31
CA LEU A 169 0.44 12.09 20.40
C LEU A 169 1.31 12.67 21.52
N THR A 170 1.87 11.78 22.35
CA THR A 170 2.77 12.11 23.47
C THR A 170 3.90 11.11 23.54
N GLY A 171 4.93 11.35 24.36
CA GLY A 171 6.06 10.43 24.54
C GLY A 171 7.21 10.72 23.57
N ASP A 172 7.84 9.68 23.05
CA ASP A 172 9.15 9.76 22.38
C ASP A 172 9.10 10.44 21.00
N MET A 173 7.96 10.40 20.30
CA MET A 173 7.81 11.04 18.99
C MET A 173 7.66 12.56 19.16
N VAL A 174 8.64 13.31 18.62
CA VAL A 174 8.65 14.78 18.65
C VAL A 174 8.49 15.31 17.22
N TYR A 175 7.46 16.11 16.99
CA TYR A 175 7.21 16.73 15.68
C TYR A 175 8.24 17.81 15.38
N ARG A 176 8.70 17.84 14.13
CA ARG A 176 9.65 18.83 13.59
C ARG A 176 9.13 19.35 12.24
N LYS A 177 9.85 20.29 11.62
CA LYS A 177 9.52 20.76 10.26
C LYS A 177 9.44 19.58 9.28
N GLY A 178 8.51 19.66 8.31
CA GLY A 178 8.24 18.62 7.32
C GLY A 178 7.20 17.59 7.78
N PHE A 179 7.13 16.46 7.08
CA PHE A 179 6.18 15.38 7.40
C PHE A 179 6.69 14.51 8.56
N ASN A 180 5.84 14.32 9.57
CA ASN A 180 6.11 13.55 10.78
C ASN A 180 5.37 12.22 10.75
N ALA A 181 4.37 11.99 11.61
CA ALA A 181 3.61 10.74 11.62
C ALA A 181 2.96 10.50 10.26
N ASN A 182 3.35 9.43 9.59
CA ASN A 182 2.93 9.18 8.23
C ASN A 182 2.30 7.78 8.13
N GLY A 183 2.99 6.80 7.57
CA GLY A 183 2.41 5.46 7.45
C GLY A 183 2.13 4.81 8.78
N ILE A 184 1.04 4.04 8.82
CA ILE A 184 0.48 3.47 10.04
C ILE A 184 0.01 2.02 9.82
N THR A 185 0.28 1.15 10.80
CA THR A 185 -0.17 -0.24 10.77
C THR A 185 -0.38 -0.76 12.20
N PRO A 186 -1.15 -1.84 12.44
CA PRO A 186 -1.21 -2.46 13.76
C PRO A 186 0.17 -3.02 14.17
N THR A 187 0.41 -3.19 15.47
CA THR A 187 1.50 -4.06 15.94
C THR A 187 1.20 -5.53 15.63
N PRO A 188 2.21 -6.43 15.58
CA PRO A 188 1.98 -7.85 15.32
C PRO A 188 1.06 -8.54 16.34
N ASP A 189 1.11 -8.12 17.61
CA ASP A 189 0.19 -8.55 18.67
C ASP A 189 -1.22 -7.93 18.60
N GLY A 190 -1.44 -6.96 17.70
CA GLY A 190 -2.70 -6.22 17.57
C GLY A 190 -3.06 -5.31 18.75
N ARG A 191 -2.18 -5.12 19.74
CA ARG A 191 -2.43 -4.34 20.97
C ARG A 191 -2.07 -2.87 20.84
N GLY A 192 -1.48 -2.45 19.74
CA GLY A 192 -1.09 -1.09 19.46
C GLY A 192 -0.97 -0.82 17.97
N LEU A 193 -0.36 0.31 17.65
CA LEU A 193 -0.07 0.75 16.30
C LEU A 193 1.44 0.93 16.16
N LEU A 194 1.92 0.85 14.93
CA LEU A 194 3.24 1.27 14.50
C LEU A 194 3.05 2.45 13.57
N VAL A 195 3.80 3.53 13.82
CA VAL A 195 3.77 4.75 13.01
C VAL A 195 5.20 5.11 12.65
N VAL A 196 5.46 5.30 11.35
CA VAL A 196 6.74 5.85 10.89
C VAL A 196 6.70 7.38 10.94
N GLN A 197 7.80 7.99 11.34
CA GLN A 197 8.00 9.43 11.29
C GLN A 197 8.90 9.76 10.09
N SER A 198 8.35 10.32 9.00
CA SER A 198 9.06 10.45 7.72
C SER A 198 10.37 11.25 7.84
N ASN A 199 10.32 12.43 8.47
CA ASN A 199 11.47 13.35 8.51
C ASN A 199 12.65 12.85 9.36
N THR A 200 12.42 12.04 10.40
CA THR A 200 13.48 11.49 11.26
C THR A 200 13.83 10.03 10.92
N GLY A 201 12.91 9.32 10.26
CA GLY A 201 13.02 7.90 9.99
C GLY A 201 12.80 6.98 11.19
N GLY A 202 12.28 7.52 12.30
CA GLY A 202 11.94 6.71 13.47
C GLY A 202 10.68 5.88 13.23
N LEU A 203 10.66 4.66 13.78
CA LEU A 203 9.45 3.85 13.92
C LEU A 203 9.01 3.91 15.39
N PHE A 204 7.71 4.11 15.61
CA PHE A 204 7.17 4.27 16.96
C PHE A 204 6.00 3.34 17.18
N ARG A 205 6.02 2.64 18.32
CA ARG A 205 4.85 1.95 18.85
C ARG A 205 3.94 2.96 19.53
N VAL A 206 2.69 3.01 19.12
CA VAL A 206 1.68 3.94 19.65
C VAL A 206 0.59 3.15 20.37
N SER A 207 0.34 3.50 21.63
CA SER A 207 -0.77 2.95 22.41
C SER A 207 -2.11 3.57 22.00
N PRO A 208 -3.26 2.96 22.32
CA PRO A 208 -4.58 3.54 22.03
C PRO A 208 -4.83 4.92 22.66
N SER A 209 -4.05 5.34 23.67
CA SER A 209 -4.13 6.68 24.27
C SER A 209 -3.27 7.72 23.55
N GLY A 210 -2.53 7.35 22.50
CA GLY A 210 -1.60 8.23 21.79
C GLY A 210 -0.19 8.31 22.38
N ARG A 211 0.12 7.57 23.46
CA ARG A 211 1.49 7.51 23.98
C ARG A 211 2.38 6.71 23.03
N THR A 212 3.46 7.34 22.57
CA THR A 212 4.45 6.79 21.64
C THR A 212 5.68 6.29 22.40
N ARG A 213 6.26 5.19 21.93
CA ARG A 213 7.59 4.71 22.31
C ARG A 213 8.39 4.34 21.07
N ARG A 214 9.65 4.71 21.02
CA ARG A 214 10.51 4.36 19.88
C ARG A 214 10.72 2.84 19.81
N VAL A 215 10.63 2.29 18.61
CA VAL A 215 11.00 0.89 18.32
C VAL A 215 12.51 0.83 18.15
N ASP A 216 13.17 -0.16 18.77
CA ASP A 216 14.60 -0.37 18.54
C ASP A 216 14.82 -1.01 17.17
N LEU A 217 15.49 -0.26 16.29
CA LEU A 217 15.89 -0.73 14.96
C LEU A 217 17.41 -0.95 14.86
N HIS A 218 18.11 -0.94 16.00
CA HIS A 218 19.55 -1.16 16.12
C HIS A 218 20.39 -0.25 15.21
N GLY A 219 20.08 1.05 15.21
CA GLY A 219 20.76 2.07 14.42
C GLY A 219 20.20 2.27 13.01
N GLU A 220 19.29 1.41 12.55
CA GLU A 220 18.64 1.57 11.25
C GLU A 220 17.64 2.73 11.23
N SER A 221 17.41 3.28 10.04
CA SER A 221 16.50 4.41 9.80
C SER A 221 15.55 4.14 8.64
N LEU A 222 14.30 4.57 8.82
CA LEU A 222 13.23 4.56 7.82
C LEU A 222 12.94 5.98 7.31
N LYS A 223 13.98 6.81 7.12
CA LYS A 223 13.82 8.20 6.65
C LYS A 223 13.08 8.23 5.32
N GLU A 224 12.24 9.25 5.11
CA GLU A 224 11.32 9.33 3.97
C GLU A 224 10.29 8.18 3.97
N GLY A 225 10.11 7.55 5.14
CA GLY A 225 9.15 6.49 5.37
C GLY A 225 7.73 6.98 5.16
N ASP A 226 6.98 6.25 4.35
CA ASP A 226 5.63 6.60 3.93
C ASP A 226 4.72 5.40 4.22
N GLY A 227 4.01 4.83 3.25
CA GLY A 227 3.11 3.70 3.48
C GLY A 227 3.76 2.49 4.17
N LEU A 228 3.07 1.94 5.17
CA LEU A 228 3.47 0.75 5.91
C LEU A 228 2.53 -0.43 5.64
N LEU A 229 3.09 -1.64 5.49
CA LEU A 229 2.33 -2.87 5.39
C LEU A 229 2.88 -3.93 6.34
N LEU A 230 2.05 -4.41 7.27
CA LEU A 230 2.40 -5.54 8.13
C LEU A 230 1.81 -6.85 7.62
N ARG A 231 2.63 -7.91 7.60
CA ARG A 231 2.22 -9.31 7.36
C ARG A 231 2.83 -10.22 8.42
N GLY A 232 2.01 -10.64 9.38
CA GLY A 232 2.48 -11.35 10.56
C GLY A 232 3.48 -10.48 11.32
N ARG A 233 4.75 -10.85 11.31
CA ARG A 233 5.86 -10.10 11.93
C ARG A 233 6.80 -9.44 10.92
N THR A 234 6.47 -9.49 9.64
CA THR A 234 7.26 -8.84 8.59
C THR A 234 6.61 -7.50 8.23
N LEU A 235 7.32 -6.41 8.49
CA LEU A 235 6.93 -5.05 8.15
C LEU A 235 7.62 -4.65 6.83
N TYR A 236 6.85 -4.11 5.92
CA TYR A 236 7.35 -3.47 4.70
C TYR A 236 7.09 -1.97 4.85
N ALA A 237 8.13 -1.16 4.66
CA ALA A 237 8.06 0.29 4.71
C ALA A 237 8.52 0.87 3.36
N VAL A 238 7.64 1.63 2.71
CA VAL A 238 8.06 2.43 1.55
C VAL A 238 8.92 3.60 2.05
N GLN A 239 10.06 3.85 1.42
CA GLN A 239 10.86 5.05 1.59
C GLN A 239 10.87 5.80 0.26
N ASN A 240 9.93 6.73 0.11
CA ASN A 240 9.47 7.24 -1.19
C ASN A 240 10.59 7.91 -2.00
N ARG A 241 11.22 8.96 -1.46
CA ARG A 241 12.34 9.70 -2.07
C ARG A 241 13.62 8.87 -2.20
N LEU A 242 13.67 7.70 -1.56
CA LEU A 242 14.79 6.76 -1.68
C LEU A 242 14.49 5.63 -2.66
N ASN A 243 13.32 5.62 -3.33
CA ASN A 243 12.91 4.56 -4.26
C ASN A 243 13.17 3.16 -3.70
N THR A 244 12.79 2.93 -2.46
CA THR A 244 13.13 1.70 -1.73
C THR A 244 11.93 1.19 -0.92
N VAL A 245 11.75 -0.13 -0.89
CA VAL A 245 10.94 -0.82 0.11
C VAL A 245 11.88 -1.51 1.11
N THR A 246 11.87 -1.04 2.35
CA THR A 246 12.65 -1.65 3.44
C THR A 246 11.81 -2.71 4.14
N VAL A 247 12.37 -3.90 4.27
CA VAL A 247 11.74 -5.07 4.89
C VAL A 247 12.36 -5.27 6.26
N LEU A 248 11.53 -5.34 7.29
CA LEU A 248 11.93 -5.56 8.67
C LEU A 248 11.25 -6.80 9.24
N ARG A 249 11.98 -7.54 10.07
CA ARG A 249 11.39 -8.55 10.96
C ARG A 249 11.22 -7.94 12.34
N LEU A 250 9.99 -7.87 12.82
CA LEU A 250 9.64 -7.33 14.13
C LEU A 250 9.56 -8.43 15.21
N ASN A 251 9.73 -8.03 16.45
CA ASN A 251 9.27 -8.82 17.59
C ASN A 251 7.72 -8.81 17.68
N GLU A 252 7.13 -9.69 18.52
CA GLU A 252 5.66 -9.81 18.61
C GLU A 252 5.00 -8.51 19.10
N ALA A 253 5.63 -7.86 20.08
CA ALA A 253 5.11 -6.63 20.66
C ALA A 253 5.27 -5.40 19.74
N GLY A 254 6.06 -5.48 18.68
CA GLY A 254 6.44 -4.34 17.84
C GLY A 254 7.29 -3.32 18.58
N THR A 255 8.20 -3.76 19.46
CA THR A 255 9.14 -2.89 20.20
C THR A 255 10.58 -3.02 19.73
N ASP A 256 10.88 -4.05 18.94
CA ASP A 256 12.19 -4.36 18.36
C ASP A 256 12.01 -4.80 16.92
N GLY A 257 12.95 -4.44 16.04
CA GLY A 257 12.93 -4.86 14.65
C GLY A 257 14.32 -4.84 14.00
N ARG A 258 14.57 -5.78 13.10
CA ARG A 258 15.79 -5.84 12.29
C ARG A 258 15.45 -5.68 10.82
N VAL A 259 16.16 -4.79 10.13
CA VAL A 259 16.11 -4.75 8.67
C VAL A 259 16.68 -6.04 8.12
N THR A 260 15.90 -6.76 7.32
CA THR A 260 16.32 -8.00 6.68
C THR A 260 16.68 -7.78 5.21
N ARG A 261 16.06 -6.78 4.57
CA ARG A 261 16.27 -6.49 3.15
C ARG A 261 15.88 -5.07 2.80
N ARG A 262 16.54 -4.50 1.80
CA ARG A 262 16.12 -3.30 1.08
C ARG A 262 15.90 -3.67 -0.37
N VAL A 263 14.76 -3.27 -0.92
CA VAL A 263 14.32 -3.67 -2.26
C VAL A 263 14.09 -2.45 -3.10
N THR A 264 14.74 -2.42 -4.26
CA THR A 264 14.57 -1.41 -5.29
C THR A 264 13.98 -2.06 -6.54
N ASP A 265 13.42 -1.24 -7.42
CA ASP A 265 13.00 -1.64 -8.76
C ASP A 265 13.31 -0.46 -9.70
N PRO A 266 13.88 -0.69 -10.89
CA PRO A 266 14.21 0.39 -11.83
C PRO A 266 12.97 1.19 -12.29
N ARG A 267 11.76 0.68 -12.05
CA ARG A 267 10.49 1.34 -12.37
C ARG A 267 9.94 2.17 -11.21
N PHE A 268 10.59 2.18 -10.05
CA PHE A 268 10.22 3.06 -8.95
C PHE A 268 10.53 4.51 -9.31
N ASP A 269 9.52 5.36 -9.08
CA ASP A 269 9.58 6.79 -9.34
C ASP A 269 8.77 7.51 -8.26
N VAL A 270 9.41 7.61 -7.09
CA VAL A 270 8.84 8.05 -5.82
C VAL A 270 7.59 7.23 -5.45
N PRO A 271 7.72 5.91 -5.21
CA PRO A 271 6.59 5.11 -4.74
C PRO A 271 6.13 5.64 -3.38
N ALA A 272 4.83 5.90 -3.18
CA ALA A 272 4.33 6.50 -1.93
C ALA A 272 3.83 5.44 -0.94
N THR A 273 2.83 4.65 -1.33
CA THR A 273 2.25 3.60 -0.49
C THR A 273 2.37 2.22 -1.15
N MET A 274 1.88 1.19 -0.45
CA MET A 274 1.84 -0.16 -1.01
C MET A 274 0.61 -0.94 -0.56
N ALA A 275 0.13 -1.82 -1.43
CA ALA A 275 -0.85 -2.82 -1.05
C ALA A 275 -0.50 -4.20 -1.63
N ALA A 276 -0.80 -5.25 -0.88
CA ALA A 276 -0.44 -6.61 -1.25
C ALA A 276 -1.63 -7.38 -1.85
N PHE A 277 -1.38 -8.02 -2.99
CA PHE A 277 -2.29 -9.00 -3.58
C PHE A 277 -1.50 -10.23 -4.01
N ARG A 278 -1.90 -11.41 -3.51
CA ARG A 278 -1.16 -12.67 -3.70
C ARG A 278 0.30 -12.57 -3.28
N ASP A 279 1.23 -12.85 -4.18
CA ASP A 279 2.67 -12.82 -4.01
C ASP A 279 3.30 -11.48 -4.44
N ARG A 280 2.49 -10.43 -4.62
CA ARG A 280 2.94 -9.12 -5.12
C ARG A 280 2.63 -7.98 -4.17
N LEU A 281 3.45 -6.94 -4.28
CA LEU A 281 3.21 -5.60 -3.75
C LEU A 281 2.95 -4.68 -4.95
N TYR A 282 1.92 -3.85 -4.85
CA TYR A 282 1.58 -2.81 -5.81
C TYR A 282 1.85 -1.45 -5.19
N LEU A 283 2.56 -0.59 -5.91
CA LEU A 283 3.06 0.70 -5.44
C LEU A 283 2.76 1.77 -6.49
N PRO A 284 1.87 2.75 -6.21
CA PRO A 284 1.71 3.92 -7.07
C PRO A 284 3.00 4.75 -7.06
N ASN A 285 3.49 5.08 -8.25
CA ASN A 285 4.58 6.05 -8.43
C ASN A 285 3.99 7.45 -8.35
N ALA A 286 4.21 8.11 -7.22
CA ALA A 286 3.64 9.42 -6.95
C ALA A 286 4.39 10.56 -7.64
N ARG A 287 5.66 10.32 -8.02
CA ARG A 287 6.51 11.26 -8.77
C ARG A 287 6.51 12.67 -8.18
N PHE A 288 6.64 12.81 -6.85
CA PHE A 288 6.53 14.09 -6.14
C PHE A 288 7.59 15.15 -6.54
N ASP A 289 8.57 14.81 -7.37
CA ASP A 289 9.58 15.70 -7.97
C ASP A 289 9.32 16.00 -9.45
N THR A 290 8.30 15.38 -10.06
CA THR A 290 7.86 15.68 -11.41
C THR A 290 6.80 16.79 -11.38
N THR A 291 6.99 17.85 -12.18
CA THR A 291 5.97 18.88 -12.35
C THR A 291 4.71 18.30 -12.98
N PRO A 292 3.56 18.33 -12.30
CA PRO A 292 2.33 17.76 -12.85
C PRO A 292 1.73 18.66 -13.93
N THR A 293 1.35 18.05 -15.06
CA THR A 293 0.52 18.63 -16.12
C THR A 293 -0.68 17.71 -16.41
N ALA A 294 -1.67 18.21 -17.16
CA ALA A 294 -2.83 17.41 -17.57
C ALA A 294 -2.46 16.17 -18.43
N THR A 295 -1.25 16.12 -18.99
CA THR A 295 -0.74 15.03 -19.84
C THR A 295 0.43 14.28 -19.19
N THR A 296 0.77 14.57 -17.94
CA THR A 296 1.84 13.86 -17.24
C THR A 296 1.39 12.43 -16.94
N PRO A 297 2.09 11.39 -17.44
CA PRO A 297 1.67 10.02 -17.25
C PRO A 297 2.03 9.50 -15.85
N TYR A 298 1.16 8.66 -15.30
CA TYR A 298 1.37 8.01 -14.01
C TYR A 298 1.18 6.50 -14.07
N THR A 299 1.83 5.78 -13.15
CA THR A 299 1.76 4.32 -13.09
C THR A 299 1.65 3.83 -11.65
N ALA A 300 1.10 2.65 -11.47
CA ALA A 300 1.34 1.81 -10.31
C ALA A 300 2.14 0.57 -10.73
N VAL A 301 3.26 0.31 -10.06
CA VAL A 301 4.15 -0.79 -10.39
C VAL A 301 3.96 -1.94 -9.41
N ALA A 302 4.14 -3.16 -9.91
CA ALA A 302 4.07 -4.36 -9.10
C ALA A 302 5.43 -5.06 -9.05
N ILE A 303 5.86 -5.39 -7.84
CA ILE A 303 7.04 -6.21 -7.56
C ILE A 303 6.61 -7.52 -6.89
N ARG A 304 7.44 -8.55 -6.97
CA ARG A 304 7.23 -9.72 -6.09
C ARG A 304 7.43 -9.28 -4.65
N ARG A 305 6.58 -9.78 -3.75
CA ARG A 305 6.75 -9.55 -2.32
C ARG A 305 8.05 -10.25 -1.88
N PRO A 306 9.03 -9.49 -1.38
CA PRO A 306 10.40 -9.94 -1.19
C PRO A 306 10.63 -10.81 0.04
#